data_AF-A0A928FT70-F1
#
_entry.id   AF-A0A928FT70-F1
#
_cell.length_a   1.000
_cell.length_b   1.000
_cell.length_c   1.000
_cell.angle_alpha   90.00
_cell.angle_beta   90.00
_cell.angle_gamma   90.00
#
_symmetry.space_group_name_H-M   'P 1'
#
loop_
_entity.id
_entity.type
_entity.pdbx_description
1 polymer ?
#
loop_
_entity_poly.entity_id
_entity_poly.type
_entity_poly.pdbx_seq_one_letter_code
_entity_poly.pdbx_strand_id
1 'polypeptide(L)'
;MKCKYCGFELKAEDLFCTNCGHQADDDVPKKIKRSASKIWTIILSAICAVSIVVIVILGINLNEESESSDRYYRLWRDAKQSLEKAQEDSVITFLDSDIAVKITGFYNQSKTGSILDYTLNSNNMRYLSVHYEVKWLVEKPDSKLYISIYAPDGTLRYNSSSSPSGYTMEASLSEGANDSGWGNSTTSTYTSGYYTFLFTYENKIIAADQVYIK
;
A
#
# COMPACT_ATOMS: atom_id res chain seq x y z
N MET A 1 -42.75 -48.69 40.64
CA MET A 1 -41.73 -49.75 40.88
C MET A 1 -41.28 -49.68 42.33
N LYS A 2 -40.63 -50.69 42.93
CA LYS A 2 -40.16 -50.58 44.32
C LYS A 2 -38.64 -50.45 44.37
N CYS A 3 -38.13 -49.63 45.28
CA CYS A 3 -36.70 -49.53 45.55
C CYS A 3 -36.19 -50.89 46.01
N LYS A 4 -35.16 -51.42 45.34
CA LYS A 4 -34.58 -52.72 45.68
C LYS A 4 -33.93 -52.74 47.07
N TYR A 5 -33.54 -51.58 47.60
CA TYR A 5 -32.81 -51.48 48.86
C TYR A 5 -33.72 -51.32 50.09
N CYS A 6 -34.79 -50.52 50.00
CA CYS A 6 -35.67 -50.25 51.15
C CYS A 6 -37.14 -50.63 50.94
N GLY A 7 -37.51 -51.10 49.74
CA GLY A 7 -38.88 -51.53 49.43
C GLY A 7 -39.89 -50.40 49.23
N PHE A 8 -39.48 -49.13 49.36
CA PHE A 8 -40.33 -47.96 49.14
C PHE A 8 -40.80 -47.86 47.69
N GLU A 9 -42.02 -47.38 47.47
CA GLU A 9 -42.62 -47.27 46.14
C GLU A 9 -42.08 -46.03 45.41
N LEU A 10 -41.44 -46.26 44.26
CA LEU A 10 -40.82 -45.26 43.39
C LEU A 10 -41.70 -45.00 42.16
N LYS A 11 -41.75 -43.73 41.75
CA LYS A 11 -42.33 -43.34 40.46
C LYS A 11 -41.32 -43.64 39.35
N ALA A 12 -41.82 -43.87 38.14
CA ALA A 12 -41.00 -44.30 37.00
C ALA A 12 -39.94 -43.28 36.54
N GLU A 13 -40.02 -42.05 37.05
CA GLU A 13 -39.16 -40.91 36.71
C GLU A 13 -38.25 -40.47 37.87
N ASP A 14 -38.31 -41.14 39.02
CA ASP A 14 -37.45 -40.84 40.17
C ASP A 14 -36.05 -41.42 39.94
N LEU A 15 -35.04 -40.56 39.78
CA LEU A 15 -33.62 -40.95 39.62
C LEU A 15 -32.99 -41.52 40.91
N PHE A 16 -33.59 -41.21 42.07
CA PHE A 16 -33.11 -41.63 43.39
C PHE A 16 -34.30 -41.91 44.31
N CYS A 17 -34.16 -42.88 45.21
CA CYS A 17 -35.16 -43.13 46.24
C CYS A 17 -35.14 -42.02 47.29
N THR A 18 -36.24 -41.28 47.40
CA THR A 18 -36.41 -40.18 48.37
C THR A 18 -36.35 -40.63 49.82
N ASN A 19 -36.55 -41.92 50.10
CA ASN A 19 -36.53 -42.46 51.46
C ASN A 19 -35.13 -42.91 51.92
N CYS A 20 -34.33 -43.53 51.05
CA CYS A 20 -33.01 -44.09 51.44
C CYS A 20 -31.81 -43.49 50.68
N GLY A 21 -32.05 -42.56 49.76
CA GLY A 21 -31.02 -41.84 49.01
C GLY A 21 -30.28 -42.67 47.95
N HIS A 22 -30.59 -43.97 47.78
CA HIS A 22 -29.96 -44.80 46.76
C HIS A 22 -30.55 -44.54 45.37
N GLN A 23 -29.71 -44.59 44.33
CA GLN A 23 -30.14 -44.45 42.93
C GLN A 23 -31.20 -45.51 42.60
N ALA A 24 -32.24 -45.07 41.89
CA ALA A 24 -33.16 -45.99 41.27
C ALA A 24 -32.41 -46.58 40.07
N ASP A 25 -32.07 -47.87 40.10
CA ASP A 25 -31.31 -48.50 39.01
C ASP A 25 -32.03 -48.27 37.67
N ASP A 26 -31.40 -47.48 36.80
CA ASP A 26 -31.91 -47.13 35.48
C ASP A 26 -31.70 -48.28 34.49
N ASP A 27 -32.78 -48.89 33.97
CA ASP A 27 -32.73 -49.54 32.66
C ASP A 27 -32.65 -48.45 31.56
N VAL A 28 -31.47 -47.83 31.41
CA VAL A 28 -31.22 -46.80 30.36
C VAL A 28 -31.08 -47.47 28.98
N PRO A 29 -31.85 -47.06 27.95
CA PRO A 29 -31.52 -47.43 26.58
C PRO A 29 -30.27 -46.68 26.07
N LYS A 30 -29.37 -47.46 25.46
CA LYS A 30 -28.05 -47.07 24.94
C LYS A 30 -28.02 -45.75 24.13
N LYS A 31 -26.97 -44.96 24.41
CA LYS A 31 -26.42 -43.81 23.65
C LYS A 31 -26.78 -43.78 22.15
N ILE A 32 -27.49 -42.72 21.73
CA ILE A 32 -27.62 -42.35 20.31
C ILE A 32 -26.28 -41.73 19.85
N LYS A 33 -25.46 -42.49 19.11
CA LYS A 33 -24.36 -41.91 18.33
C LYS A 33 -24.95 -41.19 17.13
N ARG A 34 -24.92 -39.85 17.12
CA ARG A 34 -25.17 -39.06 15.90
C ARG A 34 -24.02 -39.32 14.92
N SER A 35 -24.23 -40.25 13.99
CA SER A 35 -23.38 -40.43 12.81
C SER A 35 -23.53 -39.19 11.93
N ALA A 36 -22.52 -38.31 11.92
CA ALA A 36 -22.41 -37.29 10.89
C ALA A 36 -22.50 -37.96 9.52
N SER A 37 -23.41 -37.50 8.65
CA SER A 37 -23.57 -38.12 7.33
C SER A 37 -22.30 -37.86 6.52
N LYS A 38 -21.81 -38.90 5.82
CA LYS A 38 -20.60 -38.81 4.98
C LYS A 38 -20.70 -37.70 3.91
N ILE A 39 -21.92 -37.29 3.56
CA ILE A 39 -22.19 -36.20 2.64
C ILE A 39 -21.80 -34.85 3.27
N TRP A 40 -22.09 -34.65 4.56
CA TRP A 40 -21.76 -33.40 5.25
C TRP A 40 -20.26 -33.21 5.44
N THR A 41 -19.50 -34.28 5.67
CA THR A 41 -18.03 -34.24 5.72
C THR A 41 -17.41 -33.90 4.36
N ILE A 42 -17.98 -34.39 3.25
CA ILE A 42 -17.51 -34.05 1.89
C ILE A 42 -17.79 -32.57 1.57
N ILE A 43 -18.99 -32.07 1.93
CA ILE A 43 -19.35 -30.65 1.75
C ILE A 43 -18.44 -29.74 2.57
N LEU A 44 -18.18 -30.07 3.84
CA LEU A 44 -17.30 -29.27 4.71
C LEU A 44 -15.86 -29.24 4.19
N SER A 45 -15.35 -30.38 3.70
CA SER A 45 -14.02 -30.49 3.09
C SER A 45 -13.89 -29.61 1.84
N ALA A 46 -14.90 -29.60 0.97
CA ALA A 46 -14.90 -28.80 -0.24
C ALA A 46 -14.92 -27.29 0.10
N ILE A 47 -15.73 -26.88 1.08
CA ILE A 47 -15.78 -25.48 1.54
C ILE A 47 -14.42 -25.05 2.11
N CYS A 48 -13.79 -25.84 2.98
CA CYS A 48 -12.47 -25.52 3.53
C CYS A 48 -11.40 -25.38 2.44
N ALA A 49 -11.39 -26.26 1.43
CA ALA A 49 -10.45 -26.16 0.32
C ALA A 49 -10.62 -24.85 -0.46
N VAL A 50 -11.86 -24.44 -0.75
CA VAL A 50 -12.14 -23.16 -1.42
C VAL A 50 -11.72 -21.97 -0.55
N SER A 51 -11.99 -22.01 0.76
CA SER A 51 -11.57 -20.94 1.68
C SER A 51 -10.05 -20.78 1.75
N ILE A 52 -9.29 -21.88 1.76
CA ILE A 52 -7.82 -21.83 1.77
C ILE A 52 -7.29 -21.14 0.50
N VAL A 53 -7.85 -21.49 -0.67
CA VAL A 53 -7.44 -20.87 -1.94
C VAL A 53 -7.69 -19.36 -1.92
N VAL A 54 -8.85 -18.91 -1.43
CA VAL A 54 -9.18 -17.48 -1.31
C VAL A 54 -8.21 -16.77 -0.36
N ILE A 55 -7.88 -17.38 0.79
CA ILE A 55 -6.92 -16.81 1.75
C ILE A 55 -5.53 -16.68 1.13
N VAL A 56 -5.08 -17.66 0.37
CA VAL A 56 -3.77 -17.61 -0.31
C VAL A 56 -3.74 -16.49 -1.36
N ILE A 57 -4.78 -16.35 -2.18
CA ILE A 57 -4.86 -15.27 -3.19
C ILE A 57 -4.86 -13.89 -2.53
N LEU A 58 -5.66 -13.70 -1.47
CA LEU A 58 -5.68 -12.44 -0.71
C LEU A 58 -4.32 -12.16 -0.06
N GLY A 59 -3.66 -13.19 0.49
CA GLY A 59 -2.33 -13.05 1.11
C GLY A 59 -1.25 -12.62 0.11
N ILE A 60 -1.26 -13.15 -1.11
CA ILE A 60 -0.31 -12.76 -2.16
C ILE A 60 -0.52 -11.29 -2.56
N ASN A 61 -1.77 -10.87 -2.81
CA ASN A 61 -2.06 -9.49 -3.19
C ASN A 61 -1.66 -8.47 -2.11
N LEU A 62 -1.93 -8.79 -0.83
CA LEU A 62 -1.53 -7.92 0.29
C LEU A 62 -0.01 -7.87 0.46
N ASN A 63 0.71 -8.95 0.17
CA ASN A 63 2.17 -8.97 0.24
C ASN A 63 2.80 -8.08 -0.85
N GLU A 64 2.30 -8.17 -2.08
CA GLU A 64 2.80 -7.36 -3.20
C GLU A 64 2.62 -5.85 -2.97
N GLU A 65 1.46 -5.46 -2.42
CA GLU A 65 1.20 -4.07 -2.03
C GLU A 65 2.15 -3.60 -0.91
N SER A 66 2.44 -4.46 0.06
CA SER A 66 3.35 -4.16 1.16
C SER A 66 4.81 -4.00 0.71
N GLU A 67 5.31 -4.88 -0.17
CA GLU A 67 6.69 -4.85 -0.66
C GLU A 67 6.96 -3.63 -1.55
N SER A 68 5.98 -3.26 -2.39
CA SER A 68 6.15 -2.12 -3.28
C SER A 68 6.16 -0.79 -2.52
N SER A 69 5.30 -0.67 -1.50
CA SER A 69 5.33 0.42 -0.52
C SER A 69 6.69 0.47 0.19
N ASP A 70 7.20 -0.67 0.67
CA ASP A 70 8.48 -0.76 1.38
C ASP A 70 9.68 -0.32 0.53
N ARG A 71 9.72 -0.77 -0.73
CA ARG A 71 10.77 -0.40 -1.68
C ARG A 71 10.79 1.12 -1.93
N TYR A 72 9.61 1.72 -2.08
CA TYR A 72 9.45 3.15 -2.28
C TYR A 72 9.94 3.97 -1.08
N TYR A 73 9.51 3.60 0.14
CA TYR A 73 9.95 4.32 1.34
C TYR A 73 11.46 4.23 1.53
N ARG A 74 12.09 3.12 1.12
CA ARG A 74 13.54 2.99 1.09
C ARG A 74 14.17 3.94 0.07
N LEU A 75 13.72 3.94 -1.18
CA LEU A 75 14.28 4.84 -2.21
C LEU A 75 14.18 6.33 -1.82
N TRP A 76 13.02 6.78 -1.35
CA TRP A 76 12.87 8.16 -0.89
C TRP A 76 13.71 8.46 0.34
N ARG A 77 13.72 7.55 1.34
CA ARG A 77 14.51 7.73 2.55
C ARG A 77 15.99 7.75 2.25
N ASP A 78 16.47 6.84 1.41
CA ASP A 78 17.87 6.75 1.01
C ASP A 78 18.27 7.98 0.18
N ALA A 79 17.40 8.45 -0.73
CA ALA A 79 17.63 9.69 -1.49
C ALA A 79 17.67 10.91 -0.56
N LYS A 80 16.68 11.06 0.32
CA LYS A 80 16.60 12.17 1.27
C LYS A 80 17.75 12.14 2.27
N GLN A 81 18.09 10.97 2.80
CA GLN A 81 19.23 10.77 3.69
C GLN A 81 20.55 11.03 2.97
N SER A 82 20.68 10.66 1.70
CA SER A 82 21.87 10.98 0.91
C SER A 82 21.99 12.48 0.67
N LEU A 83 20.88 13.18 0.44
CA LEU A 83 20.83 14.64 0.31
C LEU A 83 21.13 15.34 1.64
N GLU A 84 20.52 14.91 2.75
CA GLU A 84 20.74 15.47 4.08
C GLU A 84 22.17 15.21 4.57
N LYS A 85 22.69 13.99 4.37
CA LYS A 85 24.08 13.65 4.66
C LYS A 85 25.03 14.45 3.77
N ALA A 86 24.74 14.57 2.47
CA ALA A 86 25.50 15.45 1.60
C ALA A 86 25.49 16.87 2.14
N GLN A 87 24.34 17.40 2.60
CA GLN A 87 24.23 18.75 3.15
C GLN A 87 24.92 18.92 4.53
N GLU A 88 24.96 17.88 5.37
CA GLU A 88 25.49 17.93 6.73
C GLU A 88 27.00 17.65 6.79
N ASP A 89 27.50 16.70 5.99
CA ASP A 89 28.94 16.46 5.82
C ASP A 89 29.63 17.64 5.12
N SER A 90 28.88 18.70 4.75
CA SER A 90 29.35 19.67 3.78
C SER A 90 28.66 21.07 3.75
N VAL A 91 29.47 22.07 4.03
CA VAL A 91 29.47 23.31 3.23
C VAL A 91 30.13 23.04 1.84
N ILE A 92 30.41 21.78 1.48
CA ILE A 92 31.35 21.32 0.44
C ILE A 92 30.73 20.38 -0.65
N THR A 93 29.58 19.73 -0.44
CA THR A 93 28.93 18.69 -1.29
C THR A 93 27.68 19.23 -1.98
N PHE A 94 27.19 20.40 -1.57
CA PHE A 94 26.43 21.28 -2.49
C PHE A 94 27.26 21.65 -3.75
N LEU A 95 28.56 21.30 -3.81
CA LEU A 95 29.50 21.58 -4.90
C LEU A 95 29.82 20.37 -5.82
N ASP A 96 29.23 19.18 -5.65
CA ASP A 96 29.52 18.01 -6.53
C ASP A 96 28.47 17.77 -7.63
N SER A 97 27.58 18.74 -7.83
CA SER A 97 26.78 18.90 -9.04
C SER A 97 26.87 20.33 -9.53
N ASP A 98 26.86 20.49 -10.85
CA ASP A 98 26.92 21.79 -11.52
C ASP A 98 25.67 22.68 -11.29
N ILE A 99 24.62 22.10 -10.70
CA ILE A 99 23.35 22.76 -10.42
C ILE A 99 22.86 22.46 -9.02
N ALA A 100 22.05 23.37 -8.48
CA ALA A 100 21.21 23.15 -7.31
C ALA A 100 19.74 23.22 -7.71
N VAL A 101 18.91 22.33 -7.17
CA VAL A 101 17.46 22.29 -7.42
C VAL A 101 16.71 22.37 -6.10
N LYS A 102 15.74 23.27 -6.03
CA LYS A 102 14.81 23.42 -4.90
C LYS A 102 13.38 23.21 -5.38
N ILE A 103 12.74 22.15 -4.90
CA ILE A 103 11.31 21.93 -5.15
C ILE A 103 10.52 22.89 -4.25
N THR A 104 9.56 23.61 -4.82
CA THR A 104 8.83 24.68 -4.13
C THR A 104 7.33 24.43 -4.07
N GLY A 105 6.78 23.53 -4.90
CA GLY A 105 5.40 23.12 -4.77
C GLY A 105 4.91 22.17 -5.85
N PHE A 106 3.67 21.73 -5.69
CA PHE A 106 2.97 20.84 -6.61
C PHE A 106 1.57 21.35 -6.89
N TYR A 107 1.07 21.11 -8.09
CA TYR A 107 -0.26 21.57 -8.51
C TYR A 107 -0.81 20.72 -9.65
N ASN A 108 -2.13 20.75 -9.80
CA ASN A 108 -2.85 20.16 -10.92
C ASN A 108 -2.90 21.20 -12.05
N GLN A 109 -2.53 20.80 -13.27
CA GLN A 109 -2.44 21.69 -14.42
C GLN A 109 -3.31 21.18 -15.57
N SER A 110 -3.88 22.09 -16.35
CA SER A 110 -4.58 21.78 -17.58
C SER A 110 -3.59 21.45 -18.71
N LYS A 111 -4.09 20.88 -19.81
CA LYS A 111 -3.29 20.66 -21.04
C LYS A 111 -2.67 21.96 -21.58
N THR A 112 -3.33 23.10 -21.37
CA THR A 112 -2.90 24.40 -21.88
C THR A 112 -1.95 25.13 -20.92
N GLY A 113 -1.54 24.48 -19.82
CA GLY A 113 -0.61 25.05 -18.85
C GLY A 113 -1.26 25.86 -17.73
N SER A 114 -2.58 26.01 -17.72
CA SER A 114 -3.29 26.74 -16.66
C SER A 114 -3.34 25.91 -15.37
N ILE A 115 -3.01 26.53 -14.24
CA ILE A 115 -3.17 25.89 -12.93
C ILE A 115 -4.66 25.67 -12.68
N LEU A 116 -5.05 24.43 -12.42
CA LEU A 116 -6.41 24.04 -12.09
C LEU A 116 -6.65 24.14 -10.59
N ASP A 117 -5.76 23.55 -9.78
CA ASP A 117 -5.83 23.60 -8.32
C ASP A 117 -4.52 23.17 -7.64
N TYR A 118 -4.37 23.51 -6.36
CA TYR A 118 -3.26 23.09 -5.50
C TYR A 118 -3.67 22.00 -4.48
N THR A 119 -4.93 21.58 -4.52
CA THR A 119 -5.50 20.65 -3.53
C THR A 119 -5.27 19.19 -3.89
N LEU A 120 -5.02 18.93 -5.19
CA LEU A 120 -4.67 17.65 -5.78
C LEU A 120 -5.69 16.55 -5.46
N ASN A 121 -6.91 16.70 -5.97
CA ASN A 121 -7.94 15.67 -5.81
C ASN A 121 -7.82 14.63 -6.93
N SER A 122 -7.65 13.36 -6.57
CA SER A 122 -7.52 12.26 -7.52
C SER A 122 -8.62 12.21 -8.59
N ASN A 123 -9.85 12.63 -8.27
CA ASN A 123 -10.97 12.61 -9.22
C ASN A 123 -10.87 13.67 -10.33
N ASN A 124 -10.12 14.76 -10.12
CA ASN A 124 -10.03 15.87 -11.07
C ASN A 124 -8.62 16.11 -11.63
N MET A 125 -7.65 15.26 -11.27
CA MET A 125 -6.28 15.38 -11.77
C MET A 125 -6.23 15.32 -13.30
N ARG A 126 -5.34 16.12 -13.87
CA ARG A 126 -4.98 16.11 -15.29
C ARG A 126 -3.49 15.88 -15.42
N TYR A 127 -2.72 16.94 -15.16
CA TYR A 127 -1.27 16.88 -15.10
C TYR A 127 -0.84 17.18 -13.67
N LEU A 128 -0.10 16.26 -13.06
CA LEU A 128 0.61 16.53 -11.81
C LEU A 128 1.88 17.28 -12.18
N SER A 129 1.93 18.54 -11.80
CA SER A 129 3.02 19.45 -12.10
C SER A 129 3.77 19.83 -10.85
N VAL A 130 5.08 19.99 -11.00
CA VAL A 130 6.02 20.41 -9.95
C VAL A 130 6.59 21.77 -10.32
N HIS A 131 6.57 22.67 -9.35
CA HIS A 131 7.28 23.95 -9.39
C HIS A 131 8.62 23.79 -8.69
N TYR A 132 9.70 24.26 -9.31
CA TYR A 132 11.05 24.17 -8.76
C TYR A 132 11.94 25.32 -9.23
N GLU A 133 12.94 25.65 -8.43
CA GLU A 133 13.98 26.64 -8.74
C GLU A 133 15.30 25.92 -9.04
N VAL A 134 15.95 26.29 -10.14
CA VAL A 134 17.28 25.83 -10.51
C VAL A 134 18.27 26.97 -10.34
N LYS A 135 19.43 26.70 -9.76
CA LYS A 135 20.56 27.62 -9.72
C LYS A 135 21.78 26.95 -10.33
N TRP A 136 22.47 27.63 -11.23
CA TRP A 136 23.74 27.12 -11.74
C TRP A 136 24.87 27.42 -10.75
N LEU A 137 25.72 26.44 -10.53
CA LEU A 137 26.90 26.56 -9.67
C LEU A 137 28.19 26.70 -10.50
N VAL A 138 28.08 26.44 -11.80
CA VAL A 138 29.11 26.62 -12.82
C VAL A 138 28.56 27.43 -13.99
N GLU A 139 29.43 27.74 -14.96
CA GLU A 139 28.99 28.36 -16.22
C GLU A 139 28.13 27.39 -17.02
N LYS A 140 26.88 27.77 -17.29
CA LYS A 140 25.86 27.10 -18.11
C LYS A 140 26.13 25.60 -18.37
N PRO A 141 25.64 24.71 -17.48
CA PRO A 141 25.81 23.28 -17.65
C PRO A 141 25.16 22.75 -18.94
N ASP A 142 25.73 21.69 -19.52
CA ASP A 142 25.31 21.07 -20.78
C ASP A 142 24.58 19.73 -20.60
N SER A 143 24.56 19.20 -19.37
CA SER A 143 23.85 17.98 -19.00
C SER A 143 22.34 18.19 -18.87
N LYS A 144 21.60 17.08 -18.87
CA LYS A 144 20.13 17.06 -18.81
C LYS A 144 19.63 16.84 -17.38
N LEU A 145 18.51 17.50 -17.07
CA LEU A 145 17.75 17.25 -15.85
C LEU A 145 16.61 16.29 -16.16
N TYR A 146 16.53 15.19 -15.42
CA TYR A 146 15.44 14.23 -15.52
C TYR A 146 14.60 14.22 -14.26
N ILE A 147 13.30 13.94 -14.42
CA ILE A 147 12.37 13.79 -13.30
C ILE A 147 11.74 12.40 -13.39
N SER A 148 11.79 11.66 -12.28
CA SER A 148 11.08 10.40 -12.09
C SER A 148 9.95 10.59 -11.08
N ILE A 149 8.73 10.18 -11.46
CA ILE A 149 7.53 10.22 -10.64
C ILE A 149 7.16 8.78 -10.32
N TYR A 150 7.23 8.42 -9.04
CA TYR A 150 6.77 7.12 -8.55
C TYR A 150 5.37 7.26 -7.95
N ALA A 151 4.47 6.39 -8.37
CA ALA A 151 3.14 6.26 -7.79
C ALA A 151 3.19 5.68 -6.35
N PRO A 152 2.08 5.75 -5.60
CA PRO A 152 2.01 5.21 -4.23
C PRO A 152 2.36 3.73 -4.14
N ASP A 153 2.08 2.99 -5.20
CA ASP A 153 2.42 1.58 -5.37
C ASP A 153 3.88 1.37 -5.82
N GLY A 154 4.74 2.39 -5.80
CA GLY A 154 6.15 2.29 -6.23
C GLY A 154 6.36 2.14 -7.74
N THR A 155 5.30 2.16 -8.56
CA THR A 155 5.42 2.06 -10.02
C THR A 155 5.90 3.38 -10.61
N LEU A 156 6.93 3.34 -11.47
CA LEU A 156 7.36 4.52 -12.22
C LEU A 156 6.25 4.93 -13.19
N ARG A 157 5.81 6.19 -13.10
CA ARG A 157 4.93 6.79 -14.10
C ARG A 157 5.71 6.99 -15.37
N TYR A 158 5.41 6.19 -16.39
CA TYR A 158 6.17 6.14 -17.62
C TYR A 158 5.24 5.91 -18.80
N ASN A 159 5.51 6.59 -19.91
CA ASN A 159 4.88 6.30 -21.19
C ASN A 159 5.98 6.14 -22.25
N SER A 160 6.09 4.96 -22.86
CA SER A 160 7.13 4.65 -23.85
C SER A 160 7.14 5.58 -25.07
N SER A 161 6.05 6.27 -25.35
CA SER A 161 5.94 7.20 -26.48
C SER A 161 6.42 8.62 -26.16
N SER A 162 6.54 8.99 -24.89
CA SER A 162 6.79 10.38 -24.47
C SER A 162 7.78 10.54 -23.31
N SER A 163 8.16 9.45 -22.66
CA SER A 163 9.08 9.45 -21.52
C SER A 163 10.46 8.94 -21.94
N PRO A 164 11.55 9.56 -21.47
CA PRO A 164 12.90 9.03 -21.69
C PRO A 164 13.11 7.73 -20.92
N SER A 165 13.97 6.84 -21.42
CA SER A 165 14.23 5.54 -20.81
C SER A 165 14.62 5.67 -19.33
N GLY A 166 13.86 5.05 -18.44
CA GLY A 166 14.13 5.05 -16.99
C GLY A 166 13.61 6.26 -16.21
N TYR A 167 12.99 7.24 -16.88
CA TYR A 167 12.52 8.48 -16.25
C TYR A 167 11.08 8.81 -16.68
N THR A 168 10.38 9.63 -15.91
CA THR A 168 9.02 10.07 -16.28
C THR A 168 9.06 11.15 -17.35
N MET A 169 10.00 12.10 -17.22
CA MET A 169 10.19 13.20 -18.17
C MET A 169 11.62 13.73 -18.15
N GLU A 170 11.99 14.40 -19.23
CA GLU A 170 13.13 15.33 -19.28
C GLU A 170 12.60 16.73 -18.94
N ALA A 171 13.28 17.43 -18.03
CA ALA A 171 12.96 18.77 -17.60
C ALA A 171 13.84 19.80 -18.32
N SER A 172 13.30 20.99 -18.56
CA SER A 172 14.09 22.10 -19.07
C SER A 172 15.12 22.55 -18.03
N LEU A 173 16.38 22.64 -18.43
CA LEU A 173 17.45 23.16 -17.59
C LEU A 173 17.62 24.66 -17.83
N SER A 174 16.72 25.46 -17.25
CA SER A 174 16.82 26.93 -17.20
C SER A 174 17.11 27.39 -15.79
N GLU A 175 18.03 28.34 -15.60
CA GLU A 175 18.21 28.99 -14.31
C GLU A 175 16.94 29.76 -13.90
N GLY A 176 16.60 29.73 -12.61
CA GLY A 176 15.41 30.35 -12.05
C GLY A 176 14.24 29.38 -11.90
N ALA A 177 13.03 29.92 -11.96
CA ALA A 177 11.80 29.18 -11.73
C ALA A 177 11.38 28.37 -12.96
N ASN A 178 11.02 27.11 -12.74
CA ASN A 178 10.64 26.16 -13.76
C ASN A 178 9.41 25.36 -13.33
N ASP A 179 8.70 24.87 -14.33
CA ASP A 179 7.54 24.00 -14.16
C ASP A 179 7.70 22.77 -15.06
N SER A 180 7.32 21.61 -14.54
CA SER A 180 7.29 20.39 -15.33
C SER A 180 6.16 19.50 -14.87
N GLY A 181 5.43 18.89 -15.81
CA GLY A 181 4.21 18.16 -15.52
C GLY A 181 4.05 16.91 -16.36
N TRP A 182 3.53 15.86 -15.73
CA TRP A 182 3.16 14.62 -16.41
C TRP A 182 1.68 14.34 -16.20
N GLY A 183 1.05 13.67 -17.16
CA GLY A 183 -0.32 13.22 -16.98
C GLY A 183 -1.08 13.15 -18.27
N ASN A 184 -2.39 13.40 -18.15
CA ASN A 184 -3.33 13.19 -19.23
C ASN A 184 -4.31 14.36 -19.33
N SER A 185 -4.58 14.79 -20.57
CA SER A 185 -5.45 15.93 -20.84
C SER A 185 -6.95 15.68 -20.64
N THR A 186 -7.39 14.43 -20.69
CA THR A 186 -8.82 14.07 -20.75
C THR A 186 -9.31 13.40 -19.48
N THR A 187 -8.51 12.54 -18.87
CA THR A 187 -8.90 11.77 -17.68
C THR A 187 -7.85 11.84 -16.58
N SER A 188 -8.29 11.67 -15.33
CA SER A 188 -7.33 11.45 -14.24
C SER A 188 -6.67 10.09 -14.42
N THR A 189 -5.35 10.05 -14.28
CA THR A 189 -4.56 8.80 -14.22
C THR A 189 -3.90 8.61 -12.85
N TYR A 190 -4.27 9.45 -11.89
CA TYR A 190 -3.68 9.54 -10.56
C TYR A 190 -4.66 8.98 -9.53
N THR A 191 -4.18 8.02 -8.73
CA THR A 191 -4.89 7.51 -7.56
C THR A 191 -4.56 8.36 -6.34
N SER A 192 -5.36 8.25 -5.29
CA SER A 192 -5.01 8.84 -3.99
C SER A 192 -3.73 8.19 -3.45
N GLY A 193 -2.90 8.97 -2.75
CA GLY A 193 -1.67 8.50 -2.13
C GLY A 193 -0.47 9.44 -2.31
N TYR A 194 0.66 9.04 -1.72
CA TYR A 194 1.93 9.78 -1.85
C TYR A 194 2.63 9.42 -3.15
N TYR A 195 2.93 10.43 -3.95
CA TYR A 195 3.79 10.34 -5.12
C TYR A 195 5.17 10.90 -4.75
N THR A 196 6.25 10.23 -5.18
CA THR A 196 7.63 10.73 -5.03
C THR A 196 8.13 11.30 -6.35
N PHE A 197 8.78 12.45 -6.25
CA PHE A 197 9.55 13.06 -7.32
C PHE A 197 11.03 12.91 -7.02
N LEU A 198 11.80 12.40 -7.97
CA LEU A 198 13.27 12.38 -7.94
C LEU A 198 13.81 13.19 -9.11
N PHE A 199 14.65 14.18 -8.81
CA PHE A 199 15.36 14.98 -9.80
C PHE A 199 16.77 14.41 -9.96
N THR A 200 17.07 13.96 -11.18
CA THR A 200 18.34 13.32 -11.52
C THR A 200 19.11 14.19 -12.50
N TYR A 201 20.35 14.51 -12.16
CA TYR A 201 21.31 15.22 -12.99
C TYR A 201 22.62 14.43 -12.98
N GLU A 202 23.19 14.16 -14.15
CA GLU A 202 24.43 13.37 -14.28
C GLU A 202 24.39 12.02 -13.53
N ASN A 203 23.26 11.34 -13.60
CA ASN A 203 22.98 10.07 -12.91
C ASN A 203 23.03 10.15 -11.37
N LYS A 204 23.06 11.35 -10.79
CA LYS A 204 22.95 11.60 -9.34
C LYS A 204 21.59 12.18 -9.02
N ILE A 205 20.98 11.73 -7.92
CA ILE A 205 19.77 12.36 -7.39
C ILE A 205 20.21 13.64 -6.67
N ILE A 206 19.70 14.78 -7.13
CA ILE A 206 20.08 16.11 -6.63
C ILE A 206 18.94 16.81 -5.86
N ALA A 207 17.70 16.36 -6.04
CA ALA A 207 16.57 16.77 -5.23
C ALA A 207 15.50 15.67 -5.21
N ALA A 208 14.73 15.61 -4.13
CA ALA A 208 13.62 14.71 -3.98
C ALA A 208 12.54 15.32 -3.08
N ASP A 209 11.28 15.09 -3.40
CA ASP A 209 10.16 15.48 -2.53
C ASP A 209 8.94 14.58 -2.78
N GLN A 210 7.96 14.65 -1.87
CA GLN A 210 6.72 13.91 -1.93
C GLN A 210 5.52 14.83 -1.97
N VAL A 211 4.48 14.36 -2.66
CA VAL A 211 3.19 15.05 -2.71
C VAL A 211 2.06 14.05 -2.50
N TYR A 212 1.12 14.40 -1.62
CA TYR A 212 -0.08 13.62 -1.40
C TYR A 212 -1.20 14.08 -2.33
N ILE A 213 -1.69 13.15 -3.16
CA ILE A 213 -2.93 13.32 -3.91
C ILE A 213 -4.07 12.74 -3.08
N LYS A 214 -5.13 13.52 -2.89
CA LYS A 214 -6.29 13.18 -2.06
C LYS A 214 -7.25 12.25 -2.76
#